data_AF-A0A834QQM3-F1
#
_entry.id   AF-A0A834QQM3-F1
#
_cell.length_a   1.000
_cell.length_b   1.000
_cell.length_c   1.000
_cell.angle_alpha   90.00
_cell.angle_beta   90.00
_cell.angle_gamma   90.00
#
_symmetry.space_group_name_H-M   'P 1'
#
loop_
_entity.id
_entity.type
_entity.pdbx_description
1 polymer ?
#
loop_
_entity_poly.entity_id
_entity_poly.type
_entity_poly.pdbx_seq_one_letter_code
_entity_poly.pdbx_strand_id
1 'polypeptide(L)'
;MCLLCLTFQGIPYKHLITHHQEPSHRYLISSYDDHYNRRNYNPALPTLRTWSRQKLLWLPEKVDFPLLAPPTNYGLYERLKQQWMLPKTGWRESVYTSSYPRPPLSAMSRREHAIPVPPPRLKPHF
;
A
#
# COMPACT_ATOMS: atom_id res chain seq x y z
N MET A 1 13.73 21.49 -6.46
CA MET A 1 13.05 22.60 -5.75
C MET A 1 13.06 23.80 -6.68
N CYS A 2 11.98 24.00 -7.45
CA CYS A 2 11.96 24.98 -8.54
C CYS A 2 11.89 26.43 -8.01
N LEU A 3 12.55 27.34 -8.73
CA LEU A 3 12.66 28.79 -8.44
C LEU A 3 11.32 29.54 -8.29
N LEU A 4 10.19 28.92 -8.65
CA LEU A 4 8.84 29.47 -8.53
C LEU A 4 8.34 29.65 -7.07
N CYS A 5 9.04 29.07 -6.08
CA CYS A 5 8.61 29.11 -4.68
C CYS A 5 8.95 30.42 -3.93
N LEU A 6 9.89 31.21 -4.44
CA LEU A 6 10.40 32.39 -3.70
C LEU A 6 9.56 33.67 -3.88
N THR A 7 8.64 33.73 -4.85
CA THR A 7 7.90 34.96 -5.20
C THR A 7 6.46 35.02 -4.65
N PHE A 8 5.97 33.96 -3.99
CA PHE A 8 4.56 33.82 -3.58
C PHE A 8 4.37 33.71 -2.05
N GLN A 9 5.04 34.57 -1.27
CA GLN A 9 4.73 34.70 0.17
C GLN A 9 3.34 35.34 0.35
N GLY A 10 2.31 34.50 0.59
CA GLY A 10 0.99 34.95 1.05
C GLY A 10 -0.22 34.37 0.31
N ILE A 11 -0.05 33.83 -0.90
CA ILE A 11 -1.14 33.19 -1.64
C ILE A 11 -1.13 31.67 -1.37
N PRO A 12 -2.22 31.09 -0.84
CA PRO A 12 -2.31 29.66 -0.64
C PRO A 12 -2.18 28.92 -1.97
N TYR A 13 -1.24 27.97 -2.04
CA TYR A 13 -0.90 27.15 -3.21
C TYR A 13 -2.11 26.57 -3.96
N LYS A 14 -3.17 26.22 -3.23
CA LYS A 14 -4.43 25.75 -3.81
C LYS A 14 -4.94 26.71 -4.90
N HIS A 15 -4.95 28.01 -4.64
CA HIS A 15 -5.49 29.00 -5.58
C HIS A 15 -4.61 29.20 -6.82
N LEU A 16 -3.32 28.82 -6.75
CA LEU A 16 -2.40 28.93 -7.88
C LEU A 16 -2.57 27.77 -8.87
N ILE A 17 -3.03 26.61 -8.41
CA ILE A 17 -2.98 25.36 -9.19
C ILE A 17 -4.34 24.74 -9.42
N THR A 18 -5.33 25.03 -8.58
CA THR A 18 -6.69 24.55 -8.82
C THR A 18 -7.33 25.37 -9.92
N HIS A 19 -7.51 24.74 -11.08
CA HIS A 19 -8.45 25.20 -12.08
C HIS A 19 -9.87 25.04 -11.50
N HIS A 20 -10.68 26.09 -11.47
CA HIS A 20 -12.09 26.07 -11.01
C HIS A 20 -12.38 25.64 -9.56
N GLN A 21 -11.46 25.86 -8.60
CA GLN A 21 -11.67 25.51 -7.18
C GLN A 21 -12.02 24.02 -6.96
N GLU A 22 -11.57 23.15 -7.85
CA GLU A 22 -11.93 21.73 -7.74
C GLU A 22 -11.33 21.10 -6.48
N PRO A 23 -12.11 20.28 -5.75
CA PRO A 23 -11.56 19.54 -4.64
C PRO A 23 -10.48 18.57 -5.14
N SER A 24 -9.36 18.51 -4.43
CA SER A 24 -8.24 17.60 -4.77
C SER A 24 -8.66 16.12 -4.86
N HIS A 25 -9.75 15.72 -4.21
CA HIS A 25 -10.26 14.35 -4.17
C HIS A 25 -11.38 14.08 -5.19
N ARG A 26 -11.56 14.94 -6.20
CA ARG A 26 -12.64 14.82 -7.18
C ARG A 26 -12.47 13.62 -8.12
N TYR A 27 -11.24 13.30 -8.51
CA TYR A 27 -10.93 12.31 -9.54
C TYR A 27 -10.09 11.15 -8.99
N LEU A 28 -10.75 10.29 -8.21
CA LEU A 28 -10.10 9.13 -7.57
C LEU A 28 -10.22 7.83 -8.39
N ILE A 29 -10.93 7.86 -9.52
CA ILE A 29 -11.20 6.71 -10.37
C ILE A 29 -10.55 6.97 -11.73
N SER A 30 -9.75 6.03 -12.19
CA SER A 30 -9.17 6.06 -13.54
C SER A 30 -10.18 5.53 -14.56
N SER A 31 -10.01 5.91 -15.82
CA SER A 31 -10.80 5.35 -16.94
C SER A 31 -10.68 3.83 -17.02
N TYR A 32 -9.51 3.29 -16.70
CA TYR A 32 -9.29 1.84 -16.61
C TYR A 32 -10.18 1.19 -15.55
N ASP A 33 -10.20 1.74 -14.33
CA ASP A 33 -10.98 1.19 -13.21
C ASP A 33 -12.49 1.23 -13.50
N ASP A 34 -12.98 2.34 -14.06
CA ASP A 34 -14.39 2.51 -14.45
C ASP A 34 -14.84 1.46 -15.48
N HIS A 35 -14.02 1.26 -16.53
CA HIS A 35 -14.27 0.27 -17.58
C HIS A 35 -14.29 -1.16 -17.04
N TYR A 36 -13.31 -1.52 -16.21
CA TYR A 36 -13.13 -2.90 -15.77
C TYR A 36 -14.12 -3.30 -14.67
N ASN A 37 -14.44 -2.38 -13.75
CA ASN A 37 -15.39 -2.62 -12.67
C ASN A 37 -16.86 -2.50 -13.09
N ARG A 38 -17.13 -2.28 -14.38
CA ARG A 38 -18.48 -2.08 -14.93
C ARG A 38 -19.27 -0.99 -14.18
N ARG A 39 -18.57 -0.02 -13.60
CA ARG A 39 -19.16 1.21 -13.04
C ARG A 39 -19.73 2.09 -14.18
N ASN A 40 -19.33 1.76 -15.40
CA ASN A 40 -19.57 2.37 -16.70
C ASN A 40 -20.97 2.86 -17.10
N TYR A 41 -22.04 2.62 -16.36
CA TYR A 41 -23.38 2.97 -16.84
C TYR A 41 -23.83 4.34 -16.32
N ASN A 42 -23.55 5.38 -17.10
CA ASN A 42 -24.24 6.67 -16.96
C ASN A 42 -25.26 6.82 -18.10
N PRO A 43 -26.57 6.59 -17.85
CA PRO A 43 -27.60 6.64 -18.91
C PRO A 43 -27.83 8.04 -19.47
N ALA A 44 -27.32 9.09 -18.80
CA ALA A 44 -27.53 10.47 -19.21
C ALA A 44 -26.54 10.97 -20.29
N LEU A 45 -25.47 10.22 -20.57
CA LEU A 45 -24.43 10.62 -21.54
C LEU A 45 -24.45 9.72 -22.78
N PRO A 46 -24.19 10.28 -23.98
CA PRO A 46 -24.12 9.49 -25.20
C PRO A 46 -22.88 8.58 -25.19
N THR A 47 -23.02 7.39 -25.78
CA THR A 47 -21.94 6.39 -25.89
C THR A 47 -20.79 6.85 -26.80
N LEU A 48 -21.09 7.71 -27.78
CA LEU A 48 -20.14 8.26 -28.73
C LEU A 48 -20.31 9.77 -28.80
N ARG A 49 -19.21 10.49 -29.07
CA ARG A 49 -19.25 11.93 -29.30
C ARG A 49 -20.06 12.27 -30.54
N THR A 50 -21.03 13.18 -30.40
CA THR A 50 -21.89 13.62 -31.50
C THR A 50 -21.81 15.13 -31.70
N TRP A 51 -21.79 15.60 -32.94
CA TRP A 51 -21.84 17.02 -33.27
C TRP A 51 -23.27 17.57 -33.10
N SER A 52 -23.47 18.55 -32.22
CA SER A 52 -24.75 19.24 -32.08
C SER A 52 -24.83 20.41 -33.05
N ARG A 53 -25.73 20.31 -34.04
CA ARG A 53 -25.98 21.42 -34.99
C ARG A 53 -26.60 22.65 -34.32
N GLN A 54 -27.41 22.46 -33.28
CA GLN A 54 -28.08 23.56 -32.57
C GLN A 54 -27.10 24.37 -31.72
N LYS A 55 -26.17 23.69 -31.03
CA LYS A 55 -25.18 24.33 -30.16
C LYS A 55 -23.85 24.62 -30.87
N LEU A 56 -23.70 24.15 -32.11
CA LEU A 56 -22.48 24.24 -32.92
C LEU A 56 -21.23 23.76 -32.15
N LEU A 57 -21.38 22.68 -31.39
CA LEU A 57 -20.31 22.10 -30.58
C LEU A 57 -20.42 20.58 -30.54
N TRP A 58 -19.27 19.94 -30.35
CA TRP A 58 -19.25 18.53 -30.01
C TRP A 58 -19.84 18.35 -28.62
N LEU A 59 -20.91 17.56 -28.52
CA LEU A 59 -21.48 17.23 -27.22
C LEU A 59 -20.43 16.52 -26.37
N PRO A 60 -20.46 16.77 -25.05
CA PRO A 60 -19.53 16.14 -24.16
C PRO A 60 -19.79 14.63 -24.14
N GLU A 61 -18.70 13.89 -24.15
CA GLU A 61 -18.71 12.45 -24.00
C GLU A 61 -18.51 12.10 -22.53
N LYS A 62 -18.71 10.84 -22.20
CA LYS A 62 -18.38 10.28 -20.89
C LYS A 62 -16.98 10.68 -20.39
N VAL A 63 -15.98 10.72 -21.27
CA VAL A 63 -14.60 11.07 -20.88
C VAL A 63 -14.45 12.52 -20.37
N ASP A 64 -15.36 13.41 -20.78
CA ASP A 64 -15.37 14.81 -20.32
C ASP A 64 -15.95 14.92 -18.90
N PHE A 65 -16.69 13.90 -18.45
CA PHE A 65 -17.33 13.83 -17.14
C PHE A 65 -16.96 12.53 -16.42
N PRO A 66 -15.75 12.46 -15.84
CA PRO A 66 -15.32 11.28 -15.12
C PRO A 66 -16.22 11.01 -13.91
N LEU A 67 -16.36 9.73 -13.56
CA LEU A 67 -17.20 9.28 -12.47
C LEU A 67 -16.72 9.85 -11.12
N LEU A 68 -17.60 10.56 -10.43
CA LEU A 68 -17.36 11.05 -9.07
C LEU A 68 -17.82 10.01 -8.05
N ALA A 69 -16.95 9.05 -7.75
CA ALA A 69 -17.22 8.01 -6.77
C ALA A 69 -15.97 7.71 -5.93
N PRO A 70 -16.13 7.07 -4.76
CA PRO A 70 -14.99 6.65 -3.96
C PRO A 70 -14.09 5.67 -4.73
N PRO A 71 -12.77 5.68 -4.44
CA PRO A 71 -11.81 4.83 -5.13
C PRO A 71 -12.10 3.35 -4.89
N THR A 72 -11.85 2.54 -5.91
CA THR A 72 -11.93 1.08 -5.79
C THR A 72 -10.68 0.58 -5.07
N ASN A 73 -10.78 0.45 -3.75
CA ASN A 73 -9.60 0.12 -2.93
C ASN A 73 -9.33 -1.38 -2.77
N TYR A 74 -10.14 -2.30 -3.33
CA TYR A 74 -10.02 -3.77 -3.22
C TYR A 74 -9.46 -4.31 -1.88
N GLY A 75 -9.80 -3.69 -0.75
CA GLY A 75 -9.26 -4.02 0.58
C GLY A 75 -7.79 -3.62 0.85
N LEU A 76 -7.05 -3.04 -0.10
CA LEU A 76 -5.67 -2.56 0.10
C LEU A 76 -5.58 -1.52 1.22
N TYR A 77 -6.49 -0.55 1.21
CA TYR A 77 -6.54 0.48 2.25
C TYR A 77 -6.78 -0.13 3.63
N GLU A 78 -7.69 -1.10 3.73
CA GLU A 78 -8.01 -1.80 4.98
C GLU A 78 -6.80 -2.59 5.49
N ARG A 79 -6.13 -3.32 4.60
CA ARG A 79 -4.90 -4.07 4.90
C ARG A 79 -3.78 -3.16 5.40
N LEU A 80 -3.53 -2.05 4.70
CA LEU A 80 -2.51 -1.08 5.11
C LEU A 80 -2.86 -0.40 6.44
N LYS A 81 -4.13 -0.05 6.63
CA LYS A 81 -4.61 0.51 7.89
C LYS A 81 -4.36 -0.46 9.04
N GLN A 82 -4.68 -1.75 8.87
CA GLN A 82 -4.34 -2.77 9.87
C GLN A 82 -2.83 -2.83 10.13
N GLN A 83 -2.01 -2.80 9.08
CA GLN A 83 -0.55 -2.81 9.22
C GLN A 83 0.00 -1.60 9.99
N TRP A 84 -0.56 -0.40 9.77
CA TRP A 84 -0.14 0.81 10.49
C TRP A 84 -0.60 0.84 11.95
N MET A 85 -1.73 0.20 12.25
CA MET A 85 -2.24 0.09 13.61
C MET A 85 -1.52 -0.97 14.44
N LEU A 86 -0.83 -1.92 13.79
CA LEU A 86 0.04 -2.86 14.50
C LEU A 86 1.21 -2.08 15.13
N PRO A 87 1.38 -2.13 16.47
CA PRO A 87 2.55 -1.55 17.09
C PRO A 87 3.79 -2.23 16.50
N LYS A 88 4.78 -1.44 16.07
CA LYS A 88 6.06 -1.98 15.60
C LYS A 88 6.65 -2.83 16.73
N THR A 89 6.68 -4.14 16.55
CA THR A 89 7.23 -5.09 17.51
C THR A 89 8.68 -4.73 17.77
N GLY A 90 9.01 -4.47 19.04
CA GLY A 90 10.36 -4.51 19.59
C GLY A 90 11.41 -3.54 19.02
N TRP A 91 12.04 -2.77 19.90
CA TRP A 91 13.31 -2.13 19.57
C TRP A 91 14.35 -3.18 19.14
N ARG A 92 14.84 -3.03 17.90
CA ARG A 92 16.11 -3.61 17.39
C ARG A 92 16.12 -5.13 17.11
N GLU A 93 15.08 -5.65 16.47
CA GLU A 93 15.23 -6.93 15.77
C GLU A 93 15.85 -6.66 14.38
N SER A 94 17.04 -7.18 14.14
CA SER A 94 17.60 -7.19 12.78
C SER A 94 16.74 -8.10 11.90
N VAL A 95 16.75 -7.87 10.58
CA VAL A 95 16.04 -8.72 9.60
C VAL A 95 16.40 -10.19 9.77
N TYR A 96 17.63 -10.49 10.17
CA TYR A 96 18.10 -11.84 10.42
C TYR A 96 17.36 -12.50 11.61
N THR A 97 17.27 -11.81 12.75
CA THR A 97 16.64 -12.35 13.96
C THR A 97 15.13 -12.56 13.79
N SER A 98 14.46 -11.69 13.04
CA SER A 98 13.02 -11.84 12.77
C SER A 98 12.71 -12.92 11.72
N SER A 99 13.59 -13.11 10.73
CA SER A 99 13.42 -14.13 9.69
C SER A 99 13.77 -15.54 10.19
N TYR A 100 14.72 -15.65 11.12
CA TYR A 100 15.20 -16.92 11.68
C TYR A 100 14.93 -16.99 13.18
N PRO A 101 13.68 -17.30 13.60
CA PRO A 101 13.38 -17.53 15.01
C PRO A 101 14.16 -18.75 15.51
N ARG A 102 14.59 -18.70 16.78
CA ARG A 102 15.25 -19.86 17.39
C ARG A 102 14.29 -21.04 17.39
N PRO A 103 14.68 -22.21 16.85
CA PRO A 103 13.85 -23.40 16.91
C PRO A 103 13.62 -23.82 18.38
N PRO A 104 12.51 -24.51 18.68
CA PRO A 104 12.24 -24.98 20.04
C PRO A 104 13.37 -25.90 20.51
N LEU A 105 13.63 -25.92 21.83
CA LEU A 105 14.69 -26.75 22.42
C LEU A 105 14.54 -28.24 22.08
N SER A 106 13.32 -28.71 21.85
CA SER A 106 13.03 -30.08 21.42
C SER A 106 13.55 -30.44 20.03
N ALA A 107 13.74 -29.46 19.15
CA ALA A 107 14.37 -29.65 17.84
C ALA A 107 15.91 -29.61 17.91
N MET A 108 16.48 -29.23 19.07
CA MET A 108 17.92 -29.21 19.26
C MET A 108 18.42 -30.59 19.69
N SER A 109 19.48 -31.08 19.05
CA SER A 109 20.12 -32.33 19.44
C SER A 109 20.67 -32.25 20.87
N ARG A 110 20.31 -33.22 21.71
CA ARG A 110 20.85 -33.35 23.07
C ARG A 110 22.29 -33.87 22.96
N ARG A 111 23.26 -33.03 23.34
CA ARG A 111 24.66 -33.49 23.50
C ARG A 111 24.77 -34.37 24.73
N GLU A 112 24.74 -35.68 24.53
CA GLU A 112 25.12 -36.64 25.57
C GLU A 112 26.64 -36.66 25.65
N HIS A 113 27.19 -36.08 26.71
CA HIS A 113 28.62 -36.17 26.98
C HIS A 113 28.86 -37.52 27.65
N ALA A 114 29.85 -38.28 27.17
CA ALA A 114 30.29 -39.47 27.88
C ALA A 114 30.79 -39.04 29.26
N ILE A 115 30.09 -39.45 30.31
CA ILE A 115 30.59 -39.32 31.68
C ILE A 115 31.80 -40.25 31.75
N PRO A 116 33.03 -39.76 31.96
CA PRO A 116 34.19 -40.63 32.05
C PRO A 116 34.01 -41.51 33.29
N VAL A 117 33.77 -42.81 33.07
CA VAL A 117 33.77 -43.80 34.15
C VAL A 117 35.23 -43.99 34.57
N PRO A 118 35.60 -43.69 35.82
CA PRO A 118 36.97 -43.88 36.28
C PRO A 118 37.31 -45.38 36.20
N PRO A 119 38.49 -45.76 35.66
CA PRO A 119 38.85 -47.16 35.52
C PRO A 119 38.96 -47.85 36.90
N PRO A 120 38.58 -49.13 37.02
CA PRO A 120 38.75 -49.87 38.26
C PRO A 120 40.23 -49.92 38.65
N ARG A 121 40.54 -49.59 39.90
CA ARG A 121 41.91 -49.65 40.43
C ARG A 121 42.35 -51.12 40.50
N LEU A 122 43.35 -51.49 39.70
CA LEU A 122 44.01 -52.80 39.82
C LEU A 122 44.68 -52.87 41.19
N LYS A 123 44.30 -53.85 42.01
CA LYS A 123 44.97 -54.14 43.28
C LYS A 123 46.24 -54.94 42.98
N PRO A 124 47.39 -54.59 43.57
CA PRO A 124 48.59 -55.41 43.43
C PRO A 124 48.40 -56.75 44.14
N HIS A 125 48.72 -57.85 43.45
CA HIS A 125 48.91 -59.15 44.08
C HIS A 125 50.31 -59.17 44.71
N PHE A 126 50.35 -59.48 46.01
CA PHE A 126 51.57 -59.75 46.76
C PHE A 126 52.16 -61.11 46.38
#